data_AF-A0A1J4NKK3-F1
#
_entry.id   AF-A0A1J4NKK3-F1
#
_cell.length_a   1.000
_cell.length_b   1.000
_cell.length_c   1.000
_cell.angle_alpha   90.00
_cell.angle_beta   90.00
_cell.angle_gamma   90.00
#
_symmetry.space_group_name_H-M   'P 1'
#
loop_
_entity.id
_entity.type
_entity.pdbx_description
1 polymer ?
#
loop_
_entity_poly.entity_id
_entity_poly.type
_entity_poly.pdbx_seq_one_letter_code
_entity_poly.pdbx_strand_id
1 'polypeptide(L)'
;MQRNAVQAFHQAGWPTESDGFPEGGQWSAYAGPVWSLLSRPGTGDTDAHPDDADHHDLTITPAFTFIAPPISINTGEAMVLEASGDTPPQELVSQVSAAVARARESEIAKLVNDAQCAICGDSYPARYLLAPTAAQELTVCPSCAFDGDLFGGYNPVRLAYDIDHLCFEELAMPAGWAAVAALLACAGGTAFAERLSDAGVLAAPGAHWSDLSQLWIWLPPHARPAALDGLGAGAGLARVVESVEAAHPDLRERFRAQLAEELEQEPGEDSRDYLVEQLWPAVIAYAVALATQEQERPGHRPPWHVLSDSFEPGTLAGHFRQIGSSLDAHDLGVCFTLEVGLQVVAEALGWDTQH
;
A
#
# COMPACT_ATOMS: atom_id res chain seq x y z
N MET A 1 0.73 24.87 14.31
CA MET A 1 0.70 24.81 12.84
C MET A 1 0.86 23.38 12.35
N GLN A 2 2.02 22.73 12.57
CA GLN A 2 2.26 21.34 12.17
C GLN A 2 1.18 20.35 12.64
N ARG A 3 0.77 20.40 13.93
CA ARG A 3 -0.32 19.54 14.45
C ARG A 3 -1.64 19.68 13.67
N ASN A 4 -1.97 20.89 13.23
CA ASN A 4 -3.20 21.11 12.45
C ASN A 4 -3.06 20.57 11.02
N ALA A 5 -1.86 20.66 10.44
CA ALA A 5 -1.56 20.06 9.13
C ALA A 5 -1.64 18.52 9.22
N VAL A 6 -0.95 17.91 10.18
CA VAL A 6 -1.01 16.45 10.45
C VAL A 6 -2.45 15.99 10.67
N GLN A 7 -3.23 16.71 11.47
CA GLN A 7 -4.65 16.40 11.68
C GLN A 7 -5.47 16.48 10.39
N ALA A 8 -5.20 17.43 9.50
CA ALA A 8 -5.89 17.53 8.22
C ALA A 8 -5.56 16.36 7.29
N PHE A 9 -4.30 15.92 7.23
CA PHE A 9 -3.90 14.71 6.49
C PHE A 9 -4.60 13.46 7.04
N HIS A 10 -4.61 13.30 8.37
CA HIS A 10 -5.34 12.21 9.01
C HIS A 10 -6.84 12.25 8.69
N GLN A 11 -7.48 13.43 8.70
CA GLN A 11 -8.89 13.58 8.32
C GLN A 11 -9.14 13.23 6.85
N ALA A 12 -8.19 13.52 5.96
CA ALA A 12 -8.21 13.08 4.57
C ALA A 12 -7.86 11.59 4.41
N GLY A 13 -7.68 10.86 5.52
CA GLY A 13 -7.45 9.42 5.55
C GLY A 13 -6.01 8.99 5.32
N TRP A 14 -5.04 9.90 5.28
CA TRP A 14 -3.62 9.53 5.17
C TRP A 14 -3.15 8.95 6.50
N PRO A 15 -2.31 7.89 6.50
CA PRO A 15 -1.62 7.50 7.71
C PRO A 15 -0.62 8.60 8.06
N THR A 16 -0.52 8.96 9.33
CA THR A 16 0.34 10.05 9.76
C THR A 16 1.13 9.66 10.99
N GLU A 17 2.43 9.94 10.96
CA GLU A 17 3.32 9.84 12.10
C GLU A 17 3.97 11.20 12.33
N SER A 18 4.17 11.57 13.59
CA SER A 18 4.80 12.83 13.96
C SER A 18 5.81 12.53 15.05
N ASP A 19 7.07 12.88 14.81
CA ASP A 19 8.15 12.66 15.79
C ASP A 19 7.84 13.39 17.10
N GLY A 20 7.09 14.49 17.03
CA GLY A 20 6.54 15.16 18.21
C GLY A 20 7.58 15.97 18.99
N PHE A 21 8.82 16.01 18.51
CA PHE A 21 9.90 16.89 18.94
C PHE A 21 10.67 17.40 17.71
N PRO A 22 11.20 18.64 17.74
CA PRO A 22 11.99 19.15 16.63
C PRO A 22 13.40 18.56 16.69
N GLU A 23 13.88 18.06 15.56
CA GLU A 23 15.26 17.66 15.31
C GLU A 23 15.83 18.58 14.23
N GLY A 24 17.10 18.97 14.31
CA GLY A 24 17.67 19.74 13.20
C GLY A 24 17.12 21.17 13.07
N GLY A 25 16.39 21.68 14.08
CA GLY A 25 15.64 22.93 14.02
C GLY A 25 14.42 22.88 13.11
N GLN A 26 13.93 21.66 12.87
CA GLN A 26 12.80 21.39 12.00
C GLN A 26 11.84 20.47 12.71
N TRP A 27 10.56 20.61 12.40
CA TRP A 27 9.61 19.59 12.77
C TRP A 27 9.38 18.63 11.61
N SER A 28 9.61 17.35 11.86
CA SER A 28 9.38 16.27 10.92
C SER A 28 8.07 15.55 11.22
N ALA A 29 7.38 15.14 10.16
CA ALA A 29 6.23 14.25 10.23
C ALA A 29 6.08 13.52 8.90
N TYR A 30 5.50 12.32 8.95
CA TYR A 30 5.12 11.55 7.78
C TYR A 30 3.62 11.68 7.53
N ALA A 31 3.24 11.78 6.28
CA ALA A 31 1.87 11.64 5.82
C ALA A 31 1.88 10.72 4.60
N GLY A 32 1.44 9.47 4.77
CA GLY A 32 1.41 8.48 3.70
C GLY A 32 2.76 8.36 2.99
N PRO A 33 2.82 8.57 1.66
CA PRO A 33 4.05 8.47 0.90
C PRO A 33 4.92 9.74 0.98
N VAL A 34 4.68 10.67 1.90
CA VAL A 34 5.36 11.98 1.91
C VAL A 34 5.99 12.27 3.27
N TRP A 35 7.25 12.68 3.25
CA TRP A 35 7.91 13.33 4.36
C TRP A 35 7.52 14.82 4.37
N SER A 36 7.15 15.34 5.53
CA SER A 36 6.91 16.77 5.74
C SER A 36 7.90 17.36 6.75
N LEU A 37 8.48 18.50 6.39
CA LEU A 37 9.38 19.30 7.21
C LEU A 37 8.74 20.67 7.42
N LEU A 38 8.72 21.16 8.66
CA LEU A 38 8.36 22.55 8.95
C LEU A 38 9.60 23.25 9.52
N SER A 39 10.09 24.27 8.80
CA SER A 39 11.27 25.03 9.18
C SER A 39 11.06 26.53 9.01
N ARG A 40 11.90 27.35 9.62
CA ARG A 40 11.95 28.80 9.37
C ARG A 40 13.12 29.13 8.42
N PRO A 41 12.92 30.01 7.43
CA PRO A 41 14.01 30.45 6.56
C PRO A 41 15.13 31.14 7.35
N GLY A 42 16.39 30.84 7.01
CA GLY A 42 17.51 31.75 7.27
C GLY A 42 18.49 31.42 8.40
N THR A 43 18.52 30.22 8.98
CA THR A 43 19.50 29.90 10.05
C THR A 43 20.14 28.53 9.87
N GLY A 44 21.48 28.50 9.98
CA GLY A 44 22.29 27.27 10.00
C GLY A 44 22.47 26.65 11.39
N ASP A 45 21.70 27.12 12.38
CA ASP A 45 21.63 26.50 13.69
C ASP A 45 20.53 25.44 13.66
N THR A 46 20.96 24.19 13.46
CA THR A 46 20.11 23.02 13.38
C THR A 46 19.77 22.46 14.77
N ASP A 47 20.20 23.06 15.87
CA ASP A 47 19.95 22.47 17.19
C ASP A 47 18.87 23.24 17.97
N ALA A 48 18.45 24.41 17.48
CA ALA A 48 17.45 25.25 18.13
C ALA A 48 16.01 24.94 17.67
N HIS A 49 15.06 24.98 18.59
CA HIS A 49 13.63 24.78 18.27
C HIS A 49 13.16 25.88 17.29
N PRO A 50 12.38 25.58 16.24
CA PRO A 50 11.98 26.57 15.22
C PRO A 50 11.01 27.66 15.72
N ASP A 51 10.68 27.67 17.01
CA ASP A 51 9.89 28.71 17.68
C ASP A 51 10.68 29.37 18.82
N ASP A 52 11.98 29.13 18.89
CA ASP A 52 12.89 29.79 19.82
C ASP A 52 13.23 31.18 19.30
N ALA A 53 12.73 32.21 20.00
CA ALA A 53 12.95 33.60 19.65
C ALA A 53 14.41 34.06 19.80
N ASP A 54 15.23 33.33 20.57
CA ASP A 54 16.65 33.64 20.74
C ASP A 54 17.47 33.20 19.52
N HIS A 55 16.95 32.24 18.75
CA HIS A 55 17.63 31.64 17.59
C HIS A 55 16.97 31.99 16.26
N HIS A 56 15.66 32.28 16.23
CA HIS A 56 14.90 32.55 15.00
C HIS A 56 14.08 33.84 15.04
N ASP A 57 13.99 34.52 13.90
CA ASP A 57 13.07 35.64 13.71
C ASP A 57 11.63 35.12 13.57
N LEU A 58 10.87 35.20 14.67
CA LEU A 58 9.48 34.73 14.71
C LEU A 58 8.52 35.58 13.86
N THR A 59 8.97 36.72 13.31
CA THR A 59 8.17 37.52 12.36
C THR A 59 8.15 36.95 10.95
N ILE A 60 9.08 36.03 10.63
CA ILE A 60 9.13 35.34 9.33
C ILE A 60 8.21 34.12 9.39
N THR A 61 7.21 34.06 8.50
CA THR A 61 6.34 32.89 8.37
C THR A 61 7.16 31.63 8.08
N PRO A 62 6.98 30.52 8.83
CA PRO A 62 7.67 29.26 8.55
C PRO A 62 7.21 28.66 7.22
N ALA A 63 8.00 27.75 6.65
CA ALA A 63 7.67 27.05 5.42
C ALA A 63 7.55 25.54 5.68
N PHE A 64 6.52 24.94 5.09
CA PHE A 64 6.46 23.50 4.93
C PHE A 64 7.22 23.08 3.68
N THR A 65 8.03 22.04 3.79
CA THR A 65 8.63 21.32 2.67
C THR A 65 8.10 19.90 2.70
N PHE A 66 7.42 19.50 1.64
CA PHE A 66 6.92 18.14 1.44
C PHE A 66 7.80 17.44 0.42
N ILE A 67 8.24 16.23 0.74
CA ILE A 67 9.17 15.45 -0.06
C ILE A 67 8.56 14.06 -0.27
N ALA A 68 8.34 13.68 -1.52
CA ALA A 68 8.01 12.30 -1.86
C ALA A 68 9.32 11.47 -1.97
N PRO A 69 9.29 10.15 -1.72
CA PRO A 69 10.47 9.31 -1.74
C PRO A 69 11.27 9.42 -3.05
N PRO A 70 12.57 9.12 -3.01
CA PRO A 70 13.50 9.28 -4.13
C PRO A 70 13.13 8.37 -5.32
N ILE A 71 13.94 8.41 -6.40
CA ILE A 71 13.81 7.50 -7.56
C ILE A 71 15.15 6.78 -7.75
N SER A 72 15.62 6.08 -6.71
CA SER A 72 16.99 5.63 -6.50
C SER A 72 17.92 6.67 -5.87
N ILE A 73 18.87 6.18 -5.06
CA ILE A 73 19.83 6.88 -4.19
C ILE A 73 20.59 8.06 -4.86
N ASN A 74 20.58 8.19 -6.20
CA ASN A 74 21.42 9.14 -6.94
C ASN A 74 20.70 10.14 -7.86
N THR A 75 19.37 10.18 -7.92
CA THR A 75 18.63 10.99 -8.92
C THR A 75 17.88 12.20 -8.33
N GLY A 76 17.84 12.33 -7.00
CA GLY A 76 17.10 13.38 -6.30
C GLY A 76 15.67 12.94 -5.93
N GLU A 77 14.89 13.89 -5.43
CA GLU A 77 13.53 13.66 -4.93
C GLU A 77 12.53 13.68 -6.09
N ALA A 78 11.56 12.74 -6.09
CA ALA A 78 10.51 12.71 -7.12
C ALA A 78 9.60 13.96 -7.07
N MET A 79 9.48 14.53 -5.87
CA MET A 79 8.68 15.71 -5.60
C MET A 79 9.29 16.48 -4.44
N VAL A 80 9.45 17.78 -4.61
CA VAL A 80 9.63 18.75 -3.52
C VAL A 80 8.57 19.81 -3.70
N LEU A 81 7.74 20.01 -2.68
CA LEU A 81 6.72 21.05 -2.65
C LEU A 81 6.95 21.92 -1.43
N GLU A 82 7.25 23.20 -1.66
CA GLU A 82 7.27 24.20 -0.62
C GLU A 82 5.91 24.88 -0.51
N ALA A 83 5.41 25.04 0.71
CA ALA A 83 4.19 25.76 1.00
C ALA A 83 4.40 26.69 2.20
N SER A 84 3.71 27.83 2.21
CA SER A 84 3.72 28.72 3.38
C SER A 84 3.10 28.03 4.59
N GLY A 85 3.66 28.25 5.77
CA GLY A 85 3.08 27.81 7.04
C GLY A 85 1.68 28.37 7.31
N ASP A 86 1.35 29.51 6.72
CA ASP A 86 0.02 30.12 6.83
C ASP A 86 -1.02 29.51 5.89
N THR A 87 -0.62 28.55 5.04
CA THR A 87 -1.54 27.86 4.12
C THR A 87 -2.60 27.09 4.94
N PRO A 88 -3.90 27.24 4.64
CA PRO A 88 -4.95 26.49 5.32
C PRO A 88 -4.70 24.97 5.24
N PRO A 89 -4.89 24.19 6.33
CA PRO A 89 -4.56 22.76 6.34
C PRO A 89 -5.24 21.92 5.24
N GLN A 90 -6.49 22.22 4.90
CA GLN A 90 -7.20 21.52 3.82
C GLN A 90 -6.64 21.87 2.44
N GLU A 91 -6.17 23.10 2.27
CA GLU A 91 -5.50 23.52 1.04
C GLU A 91 -4.13 22.82 0.92
N LEU A 92 -3.38 22.67 2.02
CA LEU A 92 -2.14 21.89 2.05
C LEU A 92 -2.36 20.45 1.59
N VAL A 93 -3.38 19.76 2.12
CA VAL A 93 -3.71 18.38 1.70
C VAL A 93 -4.00 18.31 0.20
N SER A 94 -4.77 19.25 -0.34
CA SER A 94 -5.10 19.31 -1.76
C SER A 94 -3.86 19.55 -2.63
N GLN A 95 -3.02 20.53 -2.27
CA GLN A 95 -1.81 20.87 -2.99
C GLN A 95 -0.81 19.70 -2.99
N VAL A 96 -0.58 19.07 -1.84
CA VAL A 96 0.31 17.91 -1.69
C VAL A 96 -0.23 16.72 -2.47
N SER A 97 -1.52 16.38 -2.36
CA SER A 97 -2.13 15.28 -3.12
C SER A 97 -1.95 15.46 -4.63
N ALA A 98 -2.17 16.67 -5.14
CA ALA A 98 -2.02 16.98 -6.55
C ALA A 98 -0.54 16.95 -7.00
N ALA A 99 0.39 17.39 -6.14
CA ALA A 99 1.82 17.37 -6.44
C ALA A 99 2.35 15.93 -6.49
N VAL A 100 1.99 15.08 -5.53
CA VAL A 100 2.35 13.65 -5.50
C VAL A 100 1.79 12.93 -6.73
N ALA A 101 0.54 13.19 -7.11
CA ALA A 101 -0.06 12.57 -8.30
C ALA A 101 0.69 12.93 -9.59
N ARG A 102 1.04 14.21 -9.79
CA ARG A 102 1.84 14.64 -10.95
C ARG A 102 3.24 14.02 -10.94
N ALA A 103 3.88 13.94 -9.77
CA ALA A 103 5.19 13.34 -9.63
C ALA A 103 5.14 11.84 -9.98
N ARG A 104 4.17 11.10 -9.43
CA ARG A 104 4.00 9.67 -9.74
C ARG A 104 3.72 9.43 -11.22
N GLU A 105 2.82 10.20 -11.83
CA GLU A 105 2.54 10.11 -13.27
C GLU A 105 3.81 10.33 -14.11
N SER A 106 4.58 11.38 -13.77
CA SER A 106 5.88 11.66 -14.40
C SER A 106 6.86 10.49 -14.25
N GLU A 107 6.95 9.89 -13.07
CA GLU A 107 7.86 8.77 -12.82
C GLU A 107 7.44 7.50 -13.54
N ILE A 108 6.15 7.18 -13.55
CA ILE A 108 5.62 6.05 -14.31
C ILE A 108 5.90 6.20 -15.80
N ALA A 109 5.77 7.41 -16.36
CA ALA A 109 6.03 7.69 -17.77
C ALA A 109 7.51 7.51 -18.17
N LYS A 110 8.45 7.52 -17.22
CA LYS A 110 9.89 7.29 -17.47
C LYS A 110 10.27 5.81 -17.44
N LEU A 111 9.38 4.93 -16.97
CA LEU A 111 9.68 3.52 -16.79
C LEU A 111 9.87 2.81 -18.12
N VAL A 112 10.85 1.92 -18.16
CA VAL A 112 11.07 0.98 -19.25
C VAL A 112 10.74 -0.42 -18.75
N ASN A 113 9.88 -1.13 -19.47
CA ASN A 113 9.56 -2.52 -19.16
C ASN A 113 10.61 -3.44 -19.80
N ASP A 114 11.72 -3.65 -19.09
CA ASP A 114 12.90 -4.39 -19.55
C ASP A 114 13.00 -5.82 -19.00
N ALA A 115 12.01 -6.26 -18.22
CA ALA A 115 11.88 -7.62 -17.73
C ALA A 115 10.44 -8.14 -17.87
N GLN A 116 10.25 -9.43 -17.61
CA GLN A 116 8.95 -10.08 -17.62
C GLN A 116 8.72 -10.81 -16.30
N CYS A 117 7.49 -10.79 -15.80
CA CYS A 117 7.06 -11.66 -14.71
C CYS A 117 7.31 -13.12 -15.10
N ALA A 118 7.98 -13.88 -14.24
CA ALA A 118 8.32 -15.27 -14.52
C ALA A 118 7.11 -16.21 -14.67
N ILE A 119 5.94 -15.80 -14.16
CA ILE A 119 4.70 -16.57 -14.21
C ILE A 119 3.81 -16.11 -15.38
N CYS A 120 3.24 -14.91 -15.30
CA CYS A 120 2.29 -14.45 -16.32
C CYS A 120 2.92 -13.93 -17.62
N GLY A 121 4.24 -13.68 -17.64
CA GLY A 121 4.97 -13.13 -18.79
C GLY A 121 4.73 -11.64 -19.06
N ASP A 122 3.96 -10.94 -18.22
CA ASP A 122 3.73 -9.51 -18.37
C ASP A 122 5.03 -8.72 -18.21
N SER A 123 5.16 -7.65 -19.00
CA SER A 123 6.38 -6.85 -19.03
C SER A 123 6.37 -5.79 -17.93
N TYR A 124 7.42 -5.74 -17.13
CA TYR A 124 7.61 -4.80 -16.02
C TYR A 124 9.02 -4.20 -16.06
N PRO A 125 9.26 -3.06 -15.41
CA PRO A 125 10.62 -2.65 -15.09
C PRO A 125 11.23 -3.69 -14.16
N ALA A 126 12.44 -4.17 -14.47
CA ALA A 126 13.10 -5.25 -13.74
C ALA A 126 13.15 -5.00 -12.22
N ARG A 127 13.38 -3.75 -11.82
CA ARG A 127 13.45 -3.33 -10.41
C ARG A 127 12.14 -3.47 -9.63
N TYR A 128 11.00 -3.66 -10.31
CA TYR A 128 9.69 -3.80 -9.67
C TYR A 128 9.17 -5.23 -9.65
N LEU A 129 9.92 -6.19 -10.19
CA LEU A 129 9.64 -7.60 -10.01
C LEU A 129 10.39 -8.09 -8.76
N LEU A 130 9.68 -8.73 -7.85
CA LEU A 130 10.26 -9.22 -6.58
C LEU A 130 10.34 -10.75 -6.58
N ALA A 131 11.24 -11.30 -5.77
CA ALA A 131 11.42 -12.74 -5.60
C ALA A 131 10.70 -13.21 -4.31
N PRO A 132 9.50 -13.82 -4.41
CA PRO A 132 8.75 -14.29 -3.23
C PRO A 132 9.35 -15.56 -2.62
N THR A 133 10.25 -16.25 -3.34
CA THR A 133 10.92 -17.48 -2.91
C THR A 133 12.40 -17.26 -2.62
N ALA A 134 13.01 -18.20 -1.90
CA ALA A 134 14.44 -18.20 -1.58
C ALA A 134 15.32 -18.47 -2.81
N ALA A 135 14.76 -19.09 -3.85
CA ALA A 135 15.42 -19.22 -5.14
C ALA A 135 15.32 -17.88 -5.88
N GLN A 136 16.43 -17.13 -5.90
CA GLN A 136 16.53 -15.79 -6.51
C GLN A 136 16.31 -15.73 -8.04
N GLU A 137 15.88 -16.83 -8.67
CA GLU A 137 15.73 -16.94 -10.12
C GLU A 137 14.33 -16.57 -10.62
N LEU A 138 13.31 -16.55 -9.75
CA LEU A 138 11.92 -16.27 -10.14
C LEU A 138 11.46 -14.92 -9.58
N THR A 139 11.53 -13.89 -10.41
CA THR A 139 10.98 -12.56 -10.10
C THR A 139 9.59 -12.41 -10.71
N VAL A 140 8.63 -11.93 -9.93
CA VAL A 140 7.21 -11.90 -10.30
C VAL A 140 6.59 -10.54 -10.05
N CYS A 141 5.46 -10.29 -10.71
CA CYS A 141 4.62 -9.12 -10.46
C CYS A 141 3.77 -9.31 -9.19
N PRO A 142 3.13 -8.25 -8.67
CA PRO A 142 2.32 -8.36 -7.46
C PRO A 142 1.15 -9.35 -7.58
N SER A 143 0.57 -9.49 -8.78
CA SER A 143 -0.54 -10.42 -9.02
C SER A 143 -0.11 -11.87 -8.81
N CYS A 144 1.07 -12.26 -9.29
CA CYS A 144 1.58 -13.63 -9.23
C CYS A 144 2.44 -13.92 -7.97
N ALA A 145 2.40 -13.05 -6.95
CA ALA A 145 3.26 -13.18 -5.77
C ALA A 145 2.98 -14.44 -4.91
N PHE A 146 1.81 -15.06 -5.09
CA PHE A 146 1.36 -16.25 -4.36
C PHE A 146 0.98 -17.42 -5.28
N ASP A 147 1.40 -17.36 -6.54
CA ASP A 147 1.07 -18.35 -7.57
C ASP A 147 1.62 -19.77 -7.24
N GLY A 148 0.92 -20.80 -7.70
CA GLY A 148 1.29 -22.21 -7.53
C GLY A 148 2.63 -22.62 -8.13
N ASP A 149 3.02 -21.96 -9.22
CA ASP A 149 4.24 -22.25 -9.95
C ASP A 149 5.50 -21.69 -9.25
N LEU A 150 5.34 -21.06 -8.08
CA LEU A 150 6.45 -20.64 -7.22
C LEU A 150 7.10 -21.83 -6.50
N PHE A 151 8.09 -22.44 -7.14
CA PHE A 151 8.93 -23.49 -6.54
C PHE A 151 10.14 -22.90 -5.79
N GLY A 152 10.69 -23.66 -4.81
CA GLY A 152 12.02 -23.36 -4.26
C GLY A 152 12.08 -22.77 -2.84
N GLY A 153 11.00 -22.90 -2.05
CA GLY A 153 10.97 -22.49 -0.64
C GLY A 153 10.64 -21.01 -0.47
N TYR A 154 9.56 -20.70 0.24
CA TYR A 154 9.01 -19.35 0.35
C TYR A 154 9.82 -18.46 1.31
N ASN A 155 9.97 -17.19 0.98
CA ASN A 155 10.69 -16.21 1.81
C ASN A 155 9.89 -14.92 2.01
N PRO A 156 8.75 -14.99 2.74
CA PRO A 156 7.91 -13.82 2.99
C PRO A 156 8.61 -12.72 3.80
N VAL A 157 9.65 -13.03 4.57
CA VAL A 157 10.47 -12.04 5.27
C VAL A 157 11.25 -11.19 4.28
N ARG A 158 11.91 -11.83 3.32
CA ARG A 158 12.62 -11.11 2.25
C ARG A 158 11.65 -10.30 1.40
N LEU A 159 10.50 -10.87 1.06
CA LEU A 159 9.46 -10.18 0.31
C LEU A 159 8.96 -8.93 1.04
N ALA A 160 8.69 -9.02 2.35
CA ALA A 160 8.30 -7.87 3.17
C ALA A 160 9.38 -6.78 3.17
N TYR A 161 10.65 -7.15 3.32
CA TYR A 161 11.78 -6.21 3.24
C TYR A 161 11.87 -5.52 1.87
N ASP A 162 11.72 -6.28 0.78
CA ASP A 162 11.79 -5.72 -0.57
C ASP A 162 10.60 -4.79 -0.85
N ILE A 163 9.41 -5.10 -0.31
CA ILE A 163 8.25 -4.21 -0.39
C ILE A 163 8.48 -2.92 0.42
N ASP A 164 8.99 -3.02 1.65
CA ASP A 164 9.35 -1.83 2.45
C ASP A 164 10.29 -0.93 1.66
N HIS A 165 11.35 -1.51 1.11
CA HIS A 165 12.32 -0.78 0.32
C HIS A 165 11.68 -0.08 -0.89
N LEU A 166 10.79 -0.75 -1.63
CA LEU A 166 10.05 -0.11 -2.72
C LEU A 166 9.12 1.01 -2.23
N CYS A 167 8.41 0.81 -1.12
CA CYS A 167 7.54 1.83 -0.53
C CYS A 167 8.32 3.08 -0.10
N PHE A 168 9.55 2.91 0.39
CA PHE A 168 10.41 4.00 0.84
C PHE A 168 11.23 4.66 -0.28
N GLU A 169 11.52 3.95 -1.37
CA GLU A 169 12.46 4.45 -2.40
C GLU A 169 11.86 4.67 -3.78
N GLU A 170 10.59 4.30 -4.01
CA GLU A 170 10.04 4.29 -5.37
C GLU A 170 8.60 4.79 -5.42
N LEU A 171 8.42 6.10 -5.67
CA LEU A 171 7.09 6.69 -5.86
C LEU A 171 6.30 6.02 -7.01
N ALA A 172 6.98 5.44 -8.01
CA ALA A 172 6.36 4.74 -9.14
C ALA A 172 6.23 3.22 -8.94
N MET A 173 6.41 2.71 -7.71
CA MET A 173 6.15 1.32 -7.37
C MET A 173 4.74 0.90 -7.87
N PRO A 174 4.60 -0.27 -8.53
CA PRO A 174 3.30 -0.82 -8.90
C PRO A 174 2.35 -0.87 -7.70
N ALA A 175 1.14 -0.33 -7.85
CA ALA A 175 0.18 -0.23 -6.75
C ALA A 175 -0.14 -1.61 -6.13
N GLY A 176 -0.10 -2.69 -6.92
CA GLY A 176 -0.35 -4.06 -6.46
C GLY A 176 0.54 -4.53 -5.31
N TRP A 177 1.76 -3.99 -5.13
CA TRP A 177 2.62 -4.42 -4.01
C TRP A 177 2.04 -4.04 -2.65
N ALA A 178 1.23 -2.99 -2.56
CA ALA A 178 0.50 -2.66 -1.33
C ALA A 178 -0.54 -3.73 -0.98
N ALA A 179 -1.12 -4.42 -1.97
CA ALA A 179 -2.06 -5.52 -1.71
C ALA A 179 -1.34 -6.78 -1.19
N VAL A 180 -0.16 -7.09 -1.74
CA VAL A 180 0.69 -8.17 -1.22
C VAL A 180 1.09 -7.89 0.23
N ALA A 181 1.48 -6.64 0.54
CA ALA A 181 1.78 -6.23 1.92
C ALA A 181 0.55 -6.39 2.83
N ALA A 182 -0.63 -5.96 2.38
CA ALA A 182 -1.87 -6.10 3.13
C ALA A 182 -2.16 -7.57 3.47
N LEU A 183 -2.02 -8.49 2.52
CA LEU A 183 -2.24 -9.92 2.73
C LEU A 183 -1.26 -10.51 3.74
N LEU A 184 0.04 -10.23 3.59
CA LEU A 184 1.05 -10.71 4.53
C LEU A 184 0.84 -10.14 5.94
N ALA A 185 0.50 -8.85 6.06
CA ALA A 185 0.22 -8.21 7.35
C ALA A 185 -1.07 -8.76 7.99
N CYS A 186 -2.13 -8.98 7.23
CA CYS A 186 -3.36 -9.62 7.70
C CYS A 186 -3.10 -11.06 8.19
N ALA A 187 -2.36 -11.85 7.42
CA ALA A 187 -2.05 -13.23 7.76
C ALA A 187 -1.06 -13.34 8.94
N GLY A 188 -0.08 -12.45 9.01
CA GLY A 188 0.89 -12.40 10.10
C GLY A 188 0.31 -11.86 11.41
N GLY A 189 -0.66 -10.95 11.34
CA GLY A 189 -1.22 -10.26 12.51
C GLY A 189 -0.20 -9.37 13.23
N THR A 190 -0.54 -8.91 14.43
CA THR A 190 0.26 -7.91 15.17
C THR A 190 1.68 -8.36 15.52
N ALA A 191 1.94 -9.66 15.57
CA ALA A 191 3.27 -10.23 15.85
C ALA A 191 4.20 -10.25 14.63
N PHE A 192 3.73 -9.86 13.44
CA PHE A 192 4.53 -9.99 12.23
C PHE A 192 5.73 -9.03 12.21
N ALA A 193 5.55 -7.77 12.61
CA ALA A 193 6.65 -6.80 12.70
C ALA A 193 7.78 -7.25 13.66
N GLU A 194 7.43 -7.87 14.80
CA GLU A 194 8.41 -8.42 15.73
C GLU A 194 9.21 -9.55 15.08
N ARG A 195 8.53 -10.47 14.39
CA ARG A 195 9.20 -11.56 13.66
C ARG A 195 10.07 -11.09 12.51
N LEU A 196 9.65 -10.05 11.79
CA LEU A 196 10.48 -9.42 10.77
C LEU A 196 11.75 -8.86 11.41
N SER A 197 11.64 -8.17 12.54
CA SER A 197 12.78 -7.64 13.30
C SER A 197 13.74 -8.75 13.77
N ASP A 198 13.20 -9.84 14.32
CA ASP A 198 13.97 -10.99 14.80
C ASP A 198 14.69 -11.76 13.69
N ALA A 199 14.18 -11.70 12.46
CA ALA A 199 14.79 -12.32 11.30
C ALA A 199 16.10 -11.64 10.85
N GLY A 200 16.54 -10.57 11.55
CA GLY A 200 17.84 -9.94 11.34
C GLY A 200 17.92 -9.05 10.10
N VAL A 201 16.79 -8.47 9.70
CA VAL A 201 16.74 -7.48 8.62
C VAL A 201 17.57 -6.24 8.98
N LEU A 202 18.22 -5.65 7.97
CA LEU A 202 19.15 -4.52 8.14
C LEU A 202 18.46 -3.19 8.51
N ALA A 203 17.14 -3.12 8.35
CA ALA A 203 16.31 -1.95 8.64
C ALA A 203 15.11 -2.35 9.51
N ALA A 204 14.65 -1.44 10.37
CA ALA A 204 13.43 -1.66 11.14
C ALA A 204 12.24 -1.84 10.18
N PRO A 205 11.38 -2.87 10.38
CA PRO A 205 10.20 -3.06 9.53
C PRO A 205 9.26 -1.85 9.61
N GLY A 206 8.59 -1.55 8.50
CA GLY A 206 7.53 -0.54 8.48
C GLY A 206 6.44 -0.81 9.52
N ALA A 207 5.88 0.25 10.13
CA ALA A 207 4.82 0.12 11.13
C ALA A 207 3.56 -0.60 10.59
N HIS A 208 3.37 -0.60 9.27
CA HIS A 208 2.25 -1.25 8.60
C HIS A 208 2.24 -2.78 8.72
N TRP A 209 3.36 -3.41 9.09
CA TRP A 209 3.42 -4.86 9.32
C TRP A 209 2.75 -5.29 10.63
N SER A 210 2.51 -4.36 11.57
CA SER A 210 1.77 -4.62 12.81
C SER A 210 0.46 -3.83 12.92
N ASP A 211 0.33 -2.73 12.18
CA ASP A 211 -0.85 -1.87 12.13
C ASP A 211 -1.24 -1.54 10.68
N LEU A 212 -2.26 -2.22 10.17
CA LEU A 212 -2.78 -2.00 8.81
C LEU A 212 -3.25 -0.56 8.55
N SER A 213 -3.54 0.22 9.58
CA SER A 213 -3.88 1.63 9.40
C SER A 213 -2.71 2.45 8.84
N GLN A 214 -1.47 2.01 9.05
CA GLN A 214 -0.26 2.63 8.52
C GLN A 214 0.07 2.20 7.09
N LEU A 215 -0.56 1.13 6.58
CA LEU A 215 -0.37 0.71 5.19
C LEU A 215 -1.11 1.68 4.29
N TRP A 216 -0.40 2.48 3.51
CA TRP A 216 -1.05 3.36 2.54
C TRP A 216 -1.30 2.63 1.22
N ILE A 217 -2.39 2.98 0.55
CA ILE A 217 -2.74 2.52 -0.80
C ILE A 217 -2.77 3.74 -1.72
N TRP A 218 -2.17 3.58 -2.89
CA TRP A 218 -2.24 4.62 -3.91
C TRP A 218 -3.68 4.75 -4.43
N LEU A 219 -4.24 5.96 -4.33
CA LEU A 219 -5.56 6.30 -4.85
C LEU A 219 -5.41 7.45 -5.88
N PRO A 220 -5.46 7.19 -7.18
CA PRO A 220 -5.24 8.22 -8.21
C PRO A 220 -6.37 9.27 -8.15
N PRO A 221 -6.09 10.58 -7.93
CA PRO A 221 -7.13 11.59 -7.67
C PRO A 221 -8.26 11.72 -8.70
N HIS A 222 -8.03 11.31 -9.94
CA HIS A 222 -8.96 11.51 -11.06
C HIS A 222 -9.72 10.25 -11.48
N ALA A 223 -9.46 9.10 -10.85
CA ALA A 223 -9.98 7.82 -11.29
C ALA A 223 -10.47 6.92 -10.14
N ARG A 224 -10.82 7.55 -9.01
CA ARG A 224 -11.38 6.85 -7.84
C ARG A 224 -12.85 6.52 -8.05
N PRO A 225 -13.32 5.39 -7.52
CA PRO A 225 -14.74 5.13 -7.40
C PRO A 225 -15.35 6.05 -6.33
N ALA A 226 -16.65 6.31 -6.44
CA ALA A 226 -17.37 7.23 -5.55
C ALA A 226 -17.20 6.91 -4.06
N ALA A 227 -17.05 5.62 -3.71
CA ALA A 227 -16.79 5.18 -2.35
C ALA A 227 -15.48 5.74 -1.76
N LEU A 228 -14.51 6.14 -2.60
CA LEU A 228 -13.17 6.59 -2.21
C LEU A 228 -12.91 8.08 -2.53
N ASP A 229 -13.90 8.83 -3.03
CA ASP A 229 -13.74 10.22 -3.47
C ASP A 229 -13.26 11.16 -2.35
N GLY A 230 -13.67 10.90 -1.11
CA GLY A 230 -13.31 11.72 0.06
C GLY A 230 -11.92 11.43 0.64
N LEU A 231 -11.23 10.39 0.17
CA LEU A 231 -9.91 10.01 0.65
C LEU A 231 -8.81 10.71 -0.15
N GLY A 232 -7.65 10.92 0.44
CA GLY A 232 -6.50 11.46 -0.29
C GLY A 232 -5.69 10.40 -1.04
N ALA A 233 -4.62 10.82 -1.74
CA ALA A 233 -3.92 9.96 -2.69
C ALA A 233 -3.08 8.84 -2.06
N GLY A 234 -2.69 8.99 -0.79
CA GLY A 234 -2.01 7.95 -0.01
C GLY A 234 -2.83 7.56 1.20
N ALA A 235 -4.11 7.20 1.01
CA ALA A 235 -4.98 6.85 2.12
C ALA A 235 -4.55 5.54 2.80
N GLY A 236 -4.67 5.48 4.12
CA GLY A 236 -4.40 4.29 4.91
C GLY A 236 -5.46 3.22 4.65
N LEU A 237 -5.05 1.94 4.62
CA LEU A 237 -5.91 0.82 4.30
C LEU A 237 -7.13 0.74 5.23
N ALA A 238 -6.96 1.02 6.52
CA ALA A 238 -8.10 1.08 7.46
C ALA A 238 -9.19 2.06 7.00
N ARG A 239 -8.80 3.25 6.51
CA ARG A 239 -9.73 4.27 6.02
C ARG A 239 -10.35 3.89 4.67
N VAL A 240 -9.61 3.17 3.83
CA VAL A 240 -10.13 2.59 2.59
C VAL A 240 -11.20 1.55 2.91
N VAL A 241 -10.91 0.59 3.80
CA VAL A 241 -11.86 -0.45 4.23
C VAL A 241 -13.13 0.18 4.80
N GLU A 242 -13.00 1.12 5.74
CA GLU A 242 -14.14 1.83 6.34
C GLU A 242 -15.00 2.53 5.29
N SER A 243 -14.38 3.17 4.29
CA SER A 243 -15.11 3.91 3.26
C SER A 243 -15.84 2.97 2.29
N VAL A 244 -15.22 1.85 1.90
CA VAL A 244 -15.85 0.82 1.06
C VAL A 244 -17.03 0.17 1.78
N GLU A 245 -16.85 -0.27 3.03
CA GLU A 245 -17.92 -0.91 3.80
C GLU A 245 -19.06 0.06 4.12
N ALA A 246 -18.77 1.34 4.36
CA ALA A 246 -19.80 2.36 4.54
C ALA A 246 -20.62 2.61 3.26
N ALA A 247 -19.98 2.58 2.09
CA ALA A 247 -20.64 2.74 0.80
C ALA A 247 -21.44 1.49 0.38
N HIS A 248 -20.98 0.31 0.79
CA HIS A 248 -21.53 -0.99 0.43
C HIS A 248 -21.76 -1.86 1.69
N PRO A 249 -22.77 -1.54 2.52
CA PRO A 249 -22.99 -2.24 3.80
C PRO A 249 -23.34 -3.72 3.66
N ASP A 250 -23.78 -4.16 2.47
CA ASP A 250 -24.16 -5.53 2.15
C ASP A 250 -23.03 -6.35 1.49
N LEU A 251 -21.81 -5.81 1.39
CA LEU A 251 -20.72 -6.40 0.60
C LEU A 251 -20.35 -7.82 1.05
N ARG A 252 -20.33 -8.05 2.37
CA ARG A 252 -20.06 -9.38 2.96
C ARG A 252 -21.19 -10.36 2.74
N GLU A 253 -22.43 -9.88 2.63
CA GLU A 253 -23.59 -10.71 2.35
C GLU A 253 -23.60 -11.12 0.87
N ARG A 254 -23.22 -10.21 -0.03
CA ARG A 254 -22.99 -10.51 -1.45
C ARG A 254 -21.90 -11.56 -1.64
N PHE A 255 -20.78 -11.44 -0.91
CA PHE A 255 -19.74 -12.48 -0.89
C PHE A 255 -20.30 -13.85 -0.56
N ARG A 256 -21.04 -13.96 0.56
CA ARG A 256 -21.63 -15.24 0.98
C ARG A 256 -22.62 -15.79 -0.02
N ALA A 257 -23.42 -14.91 -0.65
CA ALA A 257 -24.38 -15.30 -1.68
C ALA A 257 -23.67 -15.84 -2.93
N GLN A 258 -22.64 -15.15 -3.41
CA GLN A 258 -21.89 -15.58 -4.60
C GLN A 258 -21.12 -16.87 -4.35
N LEU A 259 -20.49 -17.01 -3.18
CA LEU A 259 -19.81 -18.26 -2.83
C LEU A 259 -20.80 -19.43 -2.75
N ALA A 260 -22.01 -19.22 -2.21
CA ALA A 260 -23.03 -20.26 -2.19
C ALA A 260 -23.43 -20.71 -3.63
N GLU A 261 -23.52 -19.78 -4.58
CA GLU A 261 -23.79 -20.09 -5.99
C GLU A 261 -22.66 -20.87 -6.67
N GLU A 262 -21.40 -20.61 -6.32
CA GLU A 262 -20.24 -21.36 -6.80
C GLU A 262 -20.21 -22.78 -6.22
N LEU A 263 -20.45 -22.92 -4.92
CA LEU A 263 -20.45 -24.21 -4.22
C LEU A 263 -21.64 -25.11 -4.59
N GLU A 264 -22.80 -24.54 -4.95
CA GLU A 264 -23.95 -25.33 -5.45
C GLU A 264 -23.62 -26.11 -6.73
N GLN A 265 -22.61 -25.67 -7.48
CA GLN A 265 -22.12 -26.36 -8.68
C GLN A 265 -21.25 -27.59 -8.34
N GLU A 266 -20.81 -27.73 -7.08
CA GLU A 266 -20.00 -28.84 -6.58
C GLU A 266 -20.77 -29.70 -5.57
N PRO A 267 -21.28 -30.89 -5.96
CA PRO A 267 -22.12 -31.69 -5.09
C PRO A 267 -21.31 -32.29 -3.92
N GLY A 268 -21.47 -31.71 -2.72
CA GLY A 268 -20.99 -32.28 -1.46
C GLY A 268 -20.32 -31.32 -0.48
N GLU A 269 -20.13 -30.05 -0.84
CA GLU A 269 -19.47 -29.09 0.04
C GLU A 269 -20.42 -28.40 1.04
N ASP A 270 -19.85 -28.15 2.21
CA ASP A 270 -20.50 -27.89 3.50
C ASP A 270 -20.95 -26.41 3.61
N SER A 271 -22.03 -26.16 4.37
CA SER A 271 -22.66 -24.84 4.55
C SER A 271 -21.85 -23.87 5.45
N ARG A 272 -20.52 -23.87 5.32
CA ARG A 272 -19.61 -23.10 6.18
C ARG A 272 -19.55 -21.64 5.73
N ASP A 273 -19.43 -20.74 6.71
CA ASP A 273 -19.06 -19.35 6.44
C ASP A 273 -17.56 -19.33 6.14
N TYR A 274 -17.21 -19.46 4.86
CA TYR A 274 -15.83 -19.46 4.37
C TYR A 274 -15.18 -18.06 4.41
N LEU A 275 -15.91 -17.02 4.84
CA LEU A 275 -15.35 -15.69 5.02
C LEU A 275 -14.30 -15.69 6.14
N VAL A 276 -13.04 -15.53 5.76
CA VAL A 276 -11.93 -15.31 6.69
C VAL A 276 -11.86 -13.82 6.98
N GLU A 277 -12.55 -13.41 8.06
CA GLU A 277 -12.65 -12.02 8.54
C GLU A 277 -11.29 -11.29 8.60
N GLN A 278 -10.24 -12.00 9.00
CA GLN A 278 -8.89 -11.47 9.09
C GLN A 278 -8.31 -11.04 7.74
N LEU A 279 -8.74 -11.66 6.63
CA LEU A 279 -8.23 -11.40 5.28
C LEU A 279 -9.08 -10.37 4.52
N TRP A 280 -10.26 -10.01 5.02
CA TRP A 280 -11.14 -9.07 4.33
C TRP A 280 -10.49 -7.71 4.00
N PRO A 281 -9.64 -7.10 4.87
CA PRO A 281 -8.89 -5.90 4.48
C PRO A 281 -7.95 -6.13 3.29
N ALA A 282 -7.33 -7.31 3.18
CA ALA A 282 -6.45 -7.65 2.06
C ALA A 282 -7.25 -7.81 0.75
N VAL A 283 -8.47 -8.36 0.81
CA VAL A 283 -9.38 -8.44 -0.34
C VAL A 283 -9.66 -7.04 -0.91
N ILE A 284 -10.03 -6.09 -0.03
CA ILE A 284 -10.28 -4.70 -0.44
C ILE A 284 -9.00 -4.05 -0.97
N ALA A 285 -7.85 -4.31 -0.34
CA ALA A 285 -6.56 -3.81 -0.80
C ALA A 285 -6.24 -4.30 -2.22
N TYR A 286 -6.42 -5.60 -2.49
CA TYR A 286 -6.23 -6.19 -3.82
C TYR A 286 -7.13 -5.54 -4.86
N ALA A 287 -8.43 -5.42 -4.59
CA ALA A 287 -9.39 -4.82 -5.52
C ALA A 287 -8.94 -3.40 -5.92
N VAL A 288 -8.65 -2.57 -4.92
CA VAL A 288 -8.30 -1.16 -5.13
C VAL A 288 -6.94 -1.00 -5.79
N ALA A 289 -5.92 -1.74 -5.33
CA ALA A 289 -4.57 -1.62 -5.84
C ALA A 289 -4.45 -2.10 -7.29
N LEU A 290 -5.17 -3.16 -7.67
CA LEU A 290 -5.09 -3.73 -9.01
C LEU A 290 -5.88 -2.92 -10.03
N ALA A 291 -7.07 -2.44 -9.68
CA ALA A 291 -7.79 -1.47 -10.50
C ALA A 291 -6.95 -0.20 -10.73
N THR A 292 -6.29 0.27 -9.67
CA THR A 292 -5.38 1.41 -9.77
C THR A 292 -4.21 1.12 -10.71
N GLN A 293 -3.59 -0.06 -10.58
CA GLN A 293 -2.48 -0.46 -11.44
C GLN A 293 -2.88 -0.56 -12.92
N GLU A 294 -4.08 -1.07 -13.21
CA GLU A 294 -4.64 -1.11 -14.56
C GLU A 294 -4.78 0.29 -15.16
N GLN A 295 -5.32 1.24 -14.39
CA GLN A 295 -5.49 2.63 -14.81
C GLN A 295 -4.15 3.34 -15.09
N GLU A 296 -3.13 3.06 -14.28
CA GLU A 296 -1.79 3.66 -14.44
C GLU A 296 -1.00 3.06 -15.59
N ARG A 297 -1.39 1.88 -16.07
CA ARG A 297 -0.66 1.12 -17.10
C ARG A 297 -1.62 0.59 -18.17
N PRO A 298 -2.30 1.47 -18.94
CA PRO A 298 -3.30 1.05 -19.91
C PRO A 298 -2.75 0.21 -21.08
N GLY A 299 -1.42 0.15 -21.26
CA GLY A 299 -0.77 -0.73 -22.23
C GLY A 299 -0.45 -2.14 -21.70
N HIS A 300 -0.73 -2.41 -20.42
CA HIS A 300 -0.55 -3.72 -19.80
C HIS A 300 -1.86 -4.50 -19.88
N ARG A 301 -1.76 -5.85 -19.85
CA ARG A 301 -2.95 -6.66 -19.63
C ARG A 301 -3.51 -6.33 -18.24
N PRO A 302 -4.84 -6.26 -18.07
CA PRO A 302 -5.43 -6.06 -16.75
C PRO A 302 -4.91 -7.13 -15.78
N PRO A 303 -4.51 -6.78 -14.56
CA PRO A 303 -3.95 -7.73 -13.60
C PRO A 303 -4.94 -8.83 -13.16
N TRP A 304 -6.23 -8.67 -13.47
CA TRP A 304 -7.31 -9.60 -13.13
C TRP A 304 -7.15 -10.98 -13.74
N HIS A 305 -6.57 -11.08 -14.94
CA HIS A 305 -6.53 -12.32 -15.73
C HIS A 305 -5.73 -13.49 -15.12
N VAL A 306 -4.94 -13.24 -14.07
CA VAL A 306 -4.09 -14.25 -13.41
C VAL A 306 -4.46 -14.46 -11.94
N LEU A 307 -5.42 -13.71 -11.40
CA LEU A 307 -5.63 -13.69 -9.95
C LEU A 307 -6.33 -14.93 -9.41
N SER A 308 -7.23 -15.54 -10.18
CA SER A 308 -7.84 -16.82 -9.81
C SER A 308 -6.79 -17.90 -9.63
N ASP A 309 -5.74 -17.87 -10.45
CA ASP A 309 -4.68 -18.88 -10.46
C ASP A 309 -3.54 -18.50 -9.49
N SER A 310 -3.52 -17.25 -9.02
CA SER A 310 -2.48 -16.75 -8.13
C SER A 310 -2.69 -17.06 -6.66
N PHE A 311 -3.86 -17.55 -6.23
CA PHE A 311 -4.15 -17.85 -4.83
C PHE A 311 -4.19 -19.36 -4.56
N GLU A 312 -3.07 -20.06 -4.80
CA GLU A 312 -3.04 -21.50 -4.58
C GLU A 312 -2.88 -21.89 -3.10
N PRO A 313 -3.66 -22.86 -2.59
CA PRO A 313 -3.60 -23.30 -1.18
C PRO A 313 -2.19 -23.70 -0.73
N GLY A 314 -1.44 -24.41 -1.59
CA GLY A 314 -0.10 -24.90 -1.28
C GLY A 314 0.94 -23.78 -1.11
N THR A 315 0.88 -22.77 -1.98
CA THR A 315 1.76 -21.60 -1.93
C THR A 315 1.41 -20.72 -0.75
N LEU A 316 0.12 -20.37 -0.58
CA LEU A 316 -0.35 -19.57 0.54
C LEU A 316 0.01 -20.21 1.89
N ALA A 317 -0.22 -21.51 2.04
CA ALA A 317 0.15 -22.25 3.26
C ALA A 317 1.66 -22.22 3.52
N GLY A 318 2.46 -22.24 2.46
CA GLY A 318 3.90 -22.07 2.51
C GLY A 318 4.32 -20.72 3.10
N HIS A 319 3.80 -19.63 2.54
CA HIS A 319 4.06 -18.27 3.03
C HIS A 319 3.55 -18.07 4.46
N PHE A 320 2.31 -18.47 4.74
CA PHE A 320 1.64 -18.26 6.02
C PHE A 320 2.37 -19.01 7.16
N ARG A 321 2.85 -20.22 6.89
CA ARG A 321 3.66 -20.99 7.85
C ARG A 321 4.97 -20.26 8.20
N GLN A 322 5.65 -19.70 7.21
CA GLN A 322 6.95 -19.02 7.43
C GLN A 322 6.81 -17.71 8.22
N ILE A 323 5.68 -17.02 8.09
CA ILE A 323 5.38 -15.84 8.91
C ILE A 323 4.71 -16.19 10.25
N GLY A 324 4.54 -17.48 10.58
CA GLY A 324 3.90 -17.90 11.83
C GLY A 324 2.44 -17.49 11.93
N SER A 325 1.71 -17.49 10.82
CA SER A 325 0.27 -17.23 10.77
C SER A 325 -0.50 -18.31 11.52
N SER A 326 -1.61 -17.92 12.17
CA SER A 326 -2.58 -18.85 12.73
C SER A 326 -3.67 -19.26 11.73
N LEU A 327 -3.67 -18.68 10.52
CA LEU A 327 -4.63 -19.05 9.48
C LEU A 327 -4.22 -20.38 8.85
N ASP A 328 -5.17 -21.30 8.72
CA ASP A 328 -4.95 -22.52 7.94
C ASP A 328 -5.14 -22.21 6.46
N ALA A 329 -4.06 -21.92 5.75
CA ALA A 329 -4.11 -21.67 4.31
C ALA A 329 -4.25 -22.94 3.45
N HIS A 330 -4.39 -24.13 4.06
CA HIS A 330 -4.94 -25.29 3.35
C HIS A 330 -6.47 -25.33 3.42
N ASP A 331 -7.09 -24.47 4.24
CA ASP A 331 -8.53 -24.28 4.25
C ASP A 331 -8.95 -23.54 2.97
N LEU A 332 -9.93 -24.10 2.27
CA LEU A 332 -10.54 -23.49 1.08
C LEU A 332 -11.09 -22.09 1.38
N GLY A 333 -11.45 -21.80 2.64
CA GLY A 333 -11.94 -20.49 3.05
C GLY A 333 -10.96 -19.36 2.79
N VAL A 334 -9.64 -19.61 2.90
CA VAL A 334 -8.64 -18.59 2.57
C VAL A 334 -8.68 -18.25 1.07
N CYS A 335 -8.68 -19.26 0.21
CA CYS A 335 -8.66 -19.07 -1.24
C CYS A 335 -9.98 -18.46 -1.71
N PHE A 336 -11.12 -19.00 -1.27
CA PHE A 336 -12.44 -18.44 -1.59
C PHE A 336 -12.62 -17.00 -1.10
N THR A 337 -12.15 -16.67 0.12
CA THR A 337 -12.21 -15.29 0.62
C THR A 337 -11.44 -14.34 -0.30
N LEU A 338 -10.27 -14.75 -0.78
CA LEU A 338 -9.45 -13.94 -1.67
C LEU A 338 -10.04 -13.85 -3.08
N GLU A 339 -10.39 -14.98 -3.70
CA GLU A 339 -10.87 -15.04 -5.09
C GLU A 339 -12.26 -14.44 -5.25
N VAL A 340 -13.26 -14.99 -4.55
CA VAL A 340 -14.66 -14.54 -4.64
C VAL A 340 -14.82 -13.15 -4.02
N GLY A 341 -14.15 -12.91 -2.89
CA GLY A 341 -14.19 -11.60 -2.23
C GLY A 341 -13.65 -10.50 -3.15
N LEU A 342 -12.56 -10.76 -3.86
CA LEU A 342 -11.95 -9.78 -4.75
C LEU A 342 -12.91 -9.39 -5.87
N GLN A 343 -13.55 -10.38 -6.50
CA GLN A 343 -14.54 -10.13 -7.54
C GLN A 343 -15.70 -9.29 -7.00
N VAL A 344 -16.28 -9.69 -5.87
CA VAL A 344 -17.42 -8.99 -5.25
C VAL A 344 -17.09 -7.54 -4.90
N VAL A 345 -15.90 -7.29 -4.34
CA VAL A 345 -15.45 -5.93 -4.02
C VAL A 345 -15.21 -5.12 -5.30
N ALA A 346 -14.54 -5.68 -6.30
CA ALA A 346 -14.26 -4.99 -7.55
C ALA A 346 -15.55 -4.60 -8.29
N GLU A 347 -16.51 -5.52 -8.39
CA GLU A 347 -17.83 -5.25 -8.98
C GLU A 347 -18.60 -4.17 -8.22
N ALA A 348 -18.59 -4.22 -6.89
CA ALA A 348 -19.26 -3.20 -6.06
C ALA A 348 -18.68 -1.80 -6.28
N LEU A 349 -17.37 -1.71 -6.49
CA LEU A 349 -16.66 -0.46 -6.82
C LEU A 349 -16.82 -0.03 -8.28
N GLY A 350 -17.47 -0.84 -9.11
CA GLY A 350 -17.77 -0.55 -10.51
C GLY A 350 -16.64 -0.86 -11.49
N TRP A 351 -15.74 -1.79 -11.13
CA TRP A 351 -14.69 -2.29 -12.02
C TRP A 351 -15.10 -3.60 -12.69
N ASP A 352 -14.67 -3.76 -13.94
CA ASP A 352 -14.90 -4.98 -14.71
C ASP A 352 -13.71 -5.92 -14.55
N THR A 353 -13.94 -7.11 -14.02
CA THR A 353 -12.91 -8.14 -13.83
C THR A 353 -12.94 -9.20 -14.93
N GLN A 354 -13.88 -9.14 -15.89
CA GLN A 354 -14.08 -10.13 -16.94
C GLN A 354 -13.31 -9.75 -18.22
N HIS A 355 -11.98 -9.87 -18.20
CA HIS A 355 -11.12 -9.57 -19.36
C HIS A 355 -10.19 -10.72 -19.76
#